data_AF-A0A7T2GHS6-F1
#
_entry.id   AF-A0A7T2GHS6-F1
#
_cell.length_a   1.000
_cell.length_b   1.000
_cell.length_c   1.000
_cell.angle_alpha   90.00
_cell.angle_beta   90.00
_cell.angle_gamma   90.00
#
_symmetry.space_group_name_H-M   'P 1'
#
loop_
_entity.id
_entity.type
_entity.pdbx_description
1 polymer ?
#
loop_
_entity_poly.entity_id
_entity_poly.type
_entity_poly.pdbx_seq_one_letter_code
_entity_poly.pdbx_strand_id
1 'polypeptide(L)'
;MAGPAAAEVKSASATHFEAESKSVVPADPATSYAMLIRIGEWWNPAHSYSGEAARLSVRAEPGGCFCESLPSGGFVEHGRVILTARLAR
;
A
#
# COMPACT_ATOMS: atom_id res chain seq x y z
N MET A 1 -16.28 -8.13 -22.48
CA MET A 1 -15.95 -6.73 -22.13
C MET A 1 -15.98 -6.61 -20.62
N ALA A 2 -14.97 -6.01 -19.99
CA ALA A 2 -15.00 -5.74 -18.56
C ALA A 2 -15.93 -4.55 -18.30
N GLY A 3 -16.94 -4.72 -17.44
CA GLY A 3 -17.79 -3.62 -16.99
C GLY A 3 -17.04 -2.68 -16.04
N PRO A 4 -17.55 -1.46 -15.80
CA PRO A 4 -16.96 -0.57 -14.80
C PRO A 4 -17.00 -1.23 -13.42
N ALA A 5 -15.90 -1.12 -12.68
CA ALA A 5 -15.87 -1.55 -11.28
C ALA A 5 -16.77 -0.61 -10.47
N ALA A 6 -17.88 -1.13 -9.94
CA ALA A 6 -18.72 -0.38 -9.02
C ALA A 6 -18.07 -0.37 -7.64
N ALA A 7 -17.68 0.81 -7.15
CA ALA A 7 -17.20 1.02 -5.80
C ALA A 7 -18.10 2.06 -5.10
N GLU A 8 -18.44 1.80 -3.84
CA GLU A 8 -19.21 2.74 -3.02
C GLU A 8 -18.31 3.92 -2.63
N VAL A 9 -18.79 5.15 -2.87
CA VAL A 9 -18.18 6.37 -2.32
C VAL A 9 -18.78 6.61 -0.93
N LYS A 10 -17.95 6.50 0.11
CA LYS A 10 -18.38 6.63 1.52
C LYS A 10 -18.72 8.06 1.88
N SER A 11 -17.97 9.01 1.35
CA SER A 11 -18.19 10.44 1.55
C SER A 11 -17.60 11.23 0.37
N ALA A 12 -18.16 12.39 0.06
CA ALA A 12 -17.66 13.28 -0.99
C ALA A 12 -17.86 14.75 -0.60
N SER A 13 -16.92 15.58 -1.04
CA SER A 13 -16.93 17.03 -0.95
C SER A 13 -16.48 17.60 -2.31
N ALA A 14 -16.47 18.92 -2.46
CA ALA A 14 -16.00 19.56 -3.68
C ALA A 14 -14.52 19.28 -4.01
N THR A 15 -13.71 18.87 -3.02
CA THR A 15 -12.25 18.71 -3.17
C THR A 15 -11.73 17.32 -2.83
N HIS A 16 -12.56 16.45 -2.24
CA HIS A 16 -12.14 15.13 -1.75
C HIS A 16 -13.30 14.14 -1.79
N PHE A 17 -12.99 12.85 -1.89
CA PHE A 17 -13.92 11.76 -1.66
C PHE A 17 -13.20 10.62 -0.94
N GLU A 18 -13.98 9.75 -0.30
CA GLU A 18 -13.50 8.57 0.40
C GLU A 18 -14.07 7.32 -0.28
N ALA A 19 -13.19 6.38 -0.60
CA ALA A 19 -13.55 5.07 -1.10
C ALA A 19 -13.03 4.01 -0.13
N GLU A 20 -13.85 3.00 0.13
CA GLU A 20 -13.49 1.88 0.99
C GLU A 20 -13.54 0.57 0.18
N SER A 21 -12.47 -0.23 0.28
CA SER A 21 -12.43 -1.58 -0.28
C SER A 21 -12.18 -2.57 0.85
N LYS A 22 -13.04 -3.59 0.95
CA LYS A 22 -12.96 -4.65 1.95
C LYS A 22 -12.93 -6.00 1.26
N SER A 23 -12.05 -6.87 1.72
CA SER A 23 -11.98 -8.25 1.28
C SER A 23 -11.68 -9.14 2.48
N VAL A 24 -12.27 -10.34 2.50
CA VAL A 24 -11.98 -11.35 3.51
C VAL A 24 -10.86 -12.24 2.97
N VAL A 25 -9.79 -12.37 3.74
CA VAL A 25 -8.65 -13.24 3.42
C VAL A 25 -8.55 -14.39 4.42
N PRO A 26 -8.13 -15.60 4.00
CA PRO A 26 -7.95 -16.74 4.89
C PRO A 26 -6.61 -16.65 5.64
N ALA A 27 -6.37 -15.55 6.35
CA ALA A 27 -5.17 -15.29 7.12
C ALA A 27 -5.51 -14.55 8.42
N ASP A 28 -4.76 -14.82 9.50
CA ASP A 28 -4.91 -14.06 10.75
C ASP A 28 -4.37 -12.62 10.59
N PRO A 29 -4.69 -11.70 11.54
CA PRO A 29 -4.26 -10.31 11.45
C PRO A 29 -2.75 -10.11 11.39
N ALA A 30 -1.96 -10.94 12.09
CA ALA A 30 -0.51 -10.80 12.11
C ALA A 30 0.10 -11.22 10.77
N THR A 31 -0.36 -12.33 10.19
CA THR A 31 0.05 -12.76 8.85
C THR A 31 -0.39 -11.76 7.78
N SER A 32 -1.62 -11.25 7.87
CA SER A 32 -2.14 -10.26 6.93
C SER A 32 -1.30 -8.98 6.95
N TYR A 33 -0.97 -8.47 8.13
CA TYR A 33 -0.10 -7.28 8.27
C TYR A 33 1.32 -7.54 7.77
N ALA A 34 1.91 -8.70 8.09
CA ALA A 34 3.25 -9.07 7.63
C ALA A 34 3.34 -9.15 6.09
N MET A 35 2.29 -9.62 5.41
CA MET A 35 2.21 -9.62 3.96
C MET A 35 1.95 -8.22 3.39
N LEU A 36 1.11 -7.42 4.03
CA LEU A 36 0.80 -6.06 3.59
C LEU A 36 2.07 -5.21 3.47
N ILE A 37 2.98 -5.27 4.45
CA ILE A 37 4.23 -4.50 4.43
C ILE A 37 5.30 -5.06 3.47
N ARG A 38 5.14 -6.29 2.97
CA ARG A 38 5.97 -6.89 1.90
C ARG A 38 5.52 -6.41 0.53
N ILE A 39 5.41 -5.10 0.35
CA ILE A 39 4.74 -4.48 -0.79
C ILE A 39 5.31 -4.91 -2.14
N GLY A 40 6.62 -5.13 -2.24
CA GLY A 40 7.26 -5.56 -3.47
C GLY A 40 6.88 -6.96 -3.95
N GLU A 41 6.25 -7.78 -3.11
CA GLU A 41 5.79 -9.12 -3.46
C GLU A 41 4.41 -9.12 -4.15
N TRP A 42 3.59 -8.07 -3.98
CA TRP A 42 2.21 -8.05 -4.47
C TRP A 42 1.81 -6.77 -5.22
N TRP A 43 2.59 -5.70 -5.14
CA TRP A 43 2.30 -4.47 -5.87
C TRP A 43 2.38 -4.71 -7.38
N ASN A 44 1.46 -4.10 -8.13
CA ASN A 44 1.52 -4.19 -9.58
C ASN A 44 2.70 -3.33 -10.10
N PRO A 45 3.69 -3.91 -10.81
CA PRO A 45 4.85 -3.17 -11.32
C PRO A 45 4.47 -2.01 -12.26
N ALA A 46 3.32 -2.07 -12.95
CA ALA A 46 2.85 -0.98 -13.80
C ALA A 46 2.51 0.31 -13.01
N HIS A 47 2.41 0.22 -11.69
CA HIS A 47 2.17 1.33 -10.77
C HIS A 47 3.39 1.65 -9.91
N SER A 48 4.61 1.42 -10.44
CA SER A 48 5.86 1.89 -9.85
C SER A 48 6.63 2.75 -10.86
N TYR A 49 7.50 3.64 -10.39
CA TYR A 49 8.29 4.51 -11.28
C TYR A 49 9.39 3.74 -12.03
N SER A 50 9.91 2.68 -11.42
CA SER A 50 10.91 1.80 -11.99
C SER A 50 10.33 0.74 -12.93
N GLY A 51 9.02 0.47 -12.85
CA GLY A 51 8.42 -0.70 -13.48
C GLY A 51 8.74 -2.03 -12.78
N GLU A 52 9.37 -1.99 -11.60
CA GLU A 52 9.78 -3.18 -10.85
C GLU A 52 9.24 -3.14 -9.42
N ALA A 53 8.21 -3.93 -9.11
CA ALA A 53 7.62 -3.98 -7.78
C ALA A 53 8.64 -4.38 -6.69
N ALA A 54 9.61 -5.24 -7.02
CA ALA A 54 10.67 -5.67 -6.11
C ALA A 54 11.55 -4.52 -5.58
N ARG A 55 11.48 -3.34 -6.18
CA ARG A 55 12.21 -2.13 -5.74
C ARG A 55 11.44 -1.31 -4.72
N LEU A 56 10.18 -1.67 -4.45
CA LEU A 56 9.33 -1.06 -3.43
C LEU A 56 9.56 -1.72 -2.07
N SER A 57 9.59 -0.91 -1.02
CA SER A 57 9.78 -1.35 0.35
C SER A 57 8.96 -0.49 1.32
N VAL A 58 8.45 -1.10 2.39
CA VAL A 58 7.84 -0.38 3.51
C VAL A 58 8.64 -0.67 4.77
N ARG A 59 9.14 0.37 5.42
CA ARG A 59 9.72 0.25 6.75
C ARG A 59 8.63 0.41 7.81
N ALA A 60 8.26 -0.68 8.46
CA ALA A 60 7.17 -0.73 9.45
C ALA A 60 7.57 -0.17 10.84
N GLU A 61 8.04 1.07 10.87
CA GLU A 61 8.36 1.82 12.10
C GLU A 61 7.80 3.25 12.01
N PRO A 62 7.62 3.98 13.11
CA PRO A 62 7.11 5.35 13.05
C PRO A 62 8.01 6.21 12.17
N GLY A 63 7.43 6.87 11.18
CA GLY A 63 8.16 7.67 10.21
C GLY A 63 8.90 6.85 9.14
N GLY A 64 8.76 5.53 9.14
CA GLY A 64 9.39 4.65 8.18
C GLY A 64 8.86 4.86 6.76
N CYS A 65 9.75 4.77 5.78
CA CYS A 65 9.42 5.07 4.39
C CYS A 65 8.68 3.91 3.71
N PHE A 66 7.64 4.25 2.95
CA PHE A 66 7.24 3.51 1.76
C PHE A 66 8.03 4.08 0.57
N CYS A 67 9.13 3.42 0.22
CA CYS A 67 10.13 3.91 -0.72
C CYS A 67 10.28 2.99 -1.92
N GLU A 68 10.63 3.59 -3.05
CA GLU A 68 11.05 2.90 -4.26
C GLU A 68 12.47 3.30 -4.63
N SER A 69 13.37 2.33 -4.81
CA SER A 69 14.71 2.62 -5.34
C SER A 69 14.68 2.71 -6.87
N LEU A 70 15.43 3.64 -7.48
CA LEU A 70 15.43 3.82 -8.94
C LEU A 70 16.67 3.18 -9.61
N PRO A 71 16.57 2.65 -10.85
CA PRO A 71 17.67 1.95 -11.54
C PRO A 71 18.96 2.77 -11.68
N SER A 72 18.85 4.07 -11.89
CA SER A 72 19.99 4.99 -12.06
C SER A 72 20.44 5.67 -10.76
N GLY A 73 20.01 5.15 -9.60
CA GLY A 73 20.26 5.74 -8.30
C GLY A 73 19.15 6.70 -7.86
N GLY A 74 19.15 7.02 -6.56
CA GLY A 74 18.08 7.78 -5.92
C GLY A 74 16.87 6.93 -5.54
N PHE A 75 15.83 7.59 -5.02
CA PHE A 75 14.61 6.96 -4.57
C PHE A 75 13.39 7.89 -4.69
N VAL A 76 12.20 7.30 -4.66
CA VAL A 76 10.92 8.00 -4.50
C VAL A 76 10.30 7.59 -3.17
N GLU A 77 9.89 8.55 -2.35
CA GLU A 77 9.03 8.32 -1.17
C GLU A 77 7.58 8.41 -1.61
N HIS A 78 6.89 7.27 -1.67
CA HIS A 78 5.46 7.18 -1.99
C HIS A 78 4.59 7.54 -0.79
N GLY A 79 5.11 7.32 0.41
CA GLY A 79 4.43 7.63 1.65
C GLY A 79 5.25 7.27 2.87
N ARG A 80 4.65 7.46 4.03
CA ARG A 80 5.28 7.26 5.32
C ARG A 80 4.35 6.57 6.29
N VAL A 81 4.89 5.69 7.11
CA VAL A 81 4.16 5.08 8.22
C VAL A 81 3.94 6.15 9.30
N ILE A 82 2.69 6.59 9.45
CA ILE A 82 2.30 7.58 10.47
C ILE A 82 1.93 6.90 11.78
N LEU A 83 1.30 5.73 11.70
CA LEU A 83 0.89 4.94 12.84
C LEU A 83 1.45 3.52 12.70
N THR A 84 2.11 3.07 13.75
CA THR A 84 2.39 1.65 13.97
C THR A 84 2.05 1.33 15.42
N ALA A 85 1.12 0.41 15.60
CA ALA A 85 0.75 -0.08 16.91
C ALA A 85 1.20 -1.53 17.03
N ARG A 86 1.78 -1.88 18.18
CA ARG A 86 1.86 -3.29 18.59
C ARG A 86 0.54 -3.59 19.29
N LEU A 87 -0.23 -4.53 18.77
CA LEU A 87 -1.32 -5.12 19.54
C LEU A 87 -0.71 -5.68 20.83
N ALA A 88 -1.16 -5.18 21.97
CA ALA A 88 -0.83 -5.78 23.25
C ALA A 88 -1.28 -7.25 23.20
N ARG A 89 -0.43 -8.15 23.70
CA ARG A 89 -0.79 -9.56 23.88
C ARG A 89 -2.06 -9.70 24.71
#